data_AF-A0A946PXA3-F1
#
_entry.id   AF-A0A946PXA3-F1
#
_cell.length_a   1.000
_cell.length_b   1.000
_cell.length_c   1.000
_cell.angle_alpha   90.00
_cell.angle_beta   90.00
_cell.angle_gamma   90.00
#
_symmetry.space_group_name_H-M   'P 1'
#
loop_
_entity.id
_entity.type
_entity.pdbx_description
1 polymer ?
#
loop_
_entity_poly.entity_id
_entity_poly.type
_entity_poly.pdbx_seq_one_letter_code
_entity_poly.pdbx_strand_id
1 'polypeptide(L)' 'MTEYPQWEYRVETIGSAFGTKDELIQDTLDEWGEEGWEAINVYTPSGSGKITIVAKRPLTRTTRRLRDLP' A
#
# COMPACT_ATOMS: atom_id res chain seq x y z
N MET A 1 12.77 -13.63 23.49
CA MET A 1 12.84 -12.46 22.60
C MET A 1 11.45 -12.21 22.07
N THR A 2 10.82 -11.10 22.42
CA THR A 2 9.47 -10.76 21.94
C THR A 2 9.60 -10.34 20.47
N GLU A 3 9.24 -11.23 19.54
CA GLU A 3 9.14 -10.87 18.13
C GLU A 3 7.92 -9.96 17.98
N TYR A 4 8.16 -8.65 17.86
CA TYR A 4 7.10 -7.71 17.51
C TYR A 4 6.62 -8.03 16.09
N PRO A 5 5.30 -7.98 15.83
CA PRO A 5 4.77 -8.14 14.48
C PRO A 5 5.40 -7.06 13.59
N GLN A 6 6.22 -7.50 12.64
CA GLN A 6 6.87 -6.62 11.68
C GLN A 6 5.88 -6.36 10.54
N TRP A 7 5.75 -5.10 10.15
CA TRP A 7 4.86 -4.66 9.07
C TRP A 7 5.70 -4.15 7.92
N GLU A 8 5.26 -4.47 6.70
CA GLU A 8 5.73 -3.79 5.51
C GLU A 8 4.75 -2.68 5.16
N TYR A 9 5.25 -1.53 4.72
CA TYR A 9 4.44 -0.39 4.31
C TYR A 9 4.69 -0.08 2.84
N ARG A 10 3.62 0.19 2.10
CA ARG A 10 3.63 0.65 0.70
C ARG A 10 2.90 1.98 0.65
N VAL A 11 3.45 2.91 -0.13
CA VAL A 11 2.85 4.24 -0.36
C VAL A 11 2.85 4.48 -1.85
N GLU A 12 1.68 4.76 -2.41
CA GLU A 12 1.53 5.04 -3.83
C GLU A 12 0.65 6.26 -4.02
N THR A 13 1.04 7.13 -4.96
CA THR A 13 0.27 8.34 -5.29
C THR A 13 -0.22 8.21 -6.71
N ILE A 14 -1.54 8.12 -6.84
CA ILE A 14 -2.24 7.78 -8.06
C ILE A 14 -3.12 8.96 -8.43
N GLY A 15 -3.02 9.41 -9.67
CA GLY A 15 -3.80 10.53 -10.18
C GLY A 15 -3.06 11.42 -11.15
N SER A 16 -3.84 12.20 -11.88
CA SER A 16 -3.35 13.24 -12.78
C SER A 16 -3.63 14.63 -12.21
N ALA A 17 -3.05 15.67 -12.82
CA ALA A 17 -3.37 17.07 -12.50
C ALA A 17 -4.87 17.39 -12.66
N PHE A 18 -5.60 16.57 -13.43
CA PHE A 18 -7.03 16.71 -13.71
C PHE A 18 -7.95 15.86 -12.81
N GLY A 19 -7.39 15.16 -11.82
CA GLY A 19 -8.16 14.29 -10.93
C GLY A 19 -7.74 12.83 -11.01
N THR A 20 -8.20 12.07 -10.03
CA THR A 20 -8.15 10.61 -9.99
C THR A 20 -9.55 10.08 -10.24
N LYS A 21 -9.67 9.05 -11.09
CA LYS A 21 -10.93 8.33 -11.28
C LYS A 21 -11.10 7.31 -10.17
N ASP A 22 -12.29 7.20 -9.63
CA ASP A 22 -12.61 6.23 -8.57
C ASP A 22 -12.33 4.79 -9.02
N GLU A 23 -12.57 4.47 -10.29
CA GLU A 23 -12.25 3.17 -10.92
C GLU A 23 -10.77 2.80 -10.75
N LEU A 24 -9.86 3.76 -10.96
CA LEU A 24 -8.42 3.52 -10.85
C LEU A 24 -7.99 3.27 -9.40
N ILE A 25 -8.64 3.94 -8.45
CA ILE A 25 -8.41 3.72 -7.02
C ILE A 25 -8.86 2.31 -6.65
N GLN A 26 -10.06 1.92 -7.12
CA GLN A 26 -10.62 0.61 -6.86
C GLN A 26 -9.72 -0.49 -7.44
N ASP A 27 -9.33 -0.38 -8.71
CA ASP A 27 -8.44 -1.35 -9.36
C ASP A 27 -7.13 -1.53 -8.59
N THR A 28 -6.54 -0.42 -8.11
CA THR A 28 -5.31 -0.46 -7.30
C THR A 28 -5.55 -1.16 -5.96
N LEU A 29 -6.65 -0.85 -5.28
CA LEU A 29 -6.97 -1.44 -3.99
C LEU A 29 -7.28 -2.94 -4.11
N ASP A 30 -7.92 -3.35 -5.21
CA ASP A 30 -8.21 -4.75 -5.52
C ASP A 30 -6.90 -5.52 -5.78
N GLU A 31 -6.00 -4.99 -6.62
CA GLU A 31 -4.65 -5.58 -6.85
C GLU A 31 -3.86 -5.70 -5.54
N TRP A 32 -3.88 -4.66 -4.72
CA TRP A 32 -3.23 -4.66 -3.42
C TRP A 32 -3.84 -5.68 -2.46
N GLY A 33 -5.16 -5.82 -2.47
CA GLY A 33 -5.87 -6.85 -1.71
C GLY A 33 -5.45 -8.26 -2.10
N GLU A 34 -5.29 -8.54 -3.39
CA GLU A 34 -4.78 -9.82 -3.90
C GLU A 34 -3.33 -10.10 -3.46
N GLU A 35 -2.49 -9.08 -3.43
CA GLU A 35 -1.11 -9.15 -2.91
C GLU A 35 -1.03 -9.27 -1.37
N GLY A 36 -2.16 -9.13 -0.66
CA GLY A 36 -2.25 -9.18 0.80
C GLY A 36 -1.89 -7.86 1.50
N TRP A 37 -1.97 -6.74 0.79
CA TRP A 37 -1.86 -5.40 1.36
C TRP A 37 -3.21 -4.90 1.86
N GLU A 38 -3.18 -4.23 3.01
CA GLU A 38 -4.33 -3.60 3.66
C GLU A 38 -4.15 -2.08 3.60
N ALA A 39 -5.03 -1.37 2.89
CA ALA A 39 -5.02 0.08 2.85
C ALA A 39 -5.42 0.66 4.23
N ILE A 40 -4.55 1.51 4.79
CA ILE A 40 -4.73 2.12 6.11
C ILE A 40 -4.99 3.61 6.07
N ASN A 41 -4.59 4.28 4.99
CA ASN A 41 -4.80 5.71 4.85
C ASN A 41 -4.95 6.07 3.37
N VAL A 42 -5.91 6.94 3.09
CA VAL A 42 -6.14 7.51 1.77
C VAL A 42 -6.29 9.01 1.97
N TYR A 43 -5.41 9.79 1.36
CA TYR A 43 -5.47 11.25 1.47
C TYR A 43 -5.13 11.92 0.14
N THR A 44 -5.77 13.05 -0.13
CA THR A 44 -5.43 13.93 -1.26
C THR A 44 -4.44 14.98 -0.79
N PRO A 45 -3.22 15.07 -1.36
CA PRO A 45 -2.34 16.20 -1.10
C PRO A 45 -3.07 17.50 -1.43
N SER A 46 -3.01 18.48 -0.52
CA SER A 46 -3.76 19.73 -0.63
C SER A 46 -3.53 20.44 -1.96
N GLY A 47 -4.61 20.76 -2.67
CA GLY A 47 -4.55 21.43 -3.98
C GLY A 47 -4.16 20.52 -5.15
N SER A 48 -4.08 19.20 -4.96
CA SER A 48 -3.80 18.25 -6.02
C SER A 48 -5.02 17.41 -6.36
N GLY A 49 -5.26 17.15 -7.65
CA GLY A 49 -6.20 16.13 -8.12
C GLY A 49 -5.69 14.69 -7.93
N LYS A 50 -4.62 14.49 -7.16
CA LYS A 50 -3.99 13.20 -6.91
C LYS A 50 -4.43 12.64 -5.57
N ILE A 51 -4.41 11.32 -5.45
CA ILE A 51 -4.73 10.60 -4.22
C ILE A 51 -3.51 9.78 -3.83
N THR A 52 -3.09 9.90 -2.58
CA THR A 52 -2.05 9.07 -1.99
C THR A 52 -2.69 8.01 -1.11
N ILE A 53 -2.34 6.75 -1.36
CA ILE A 53 -2.81 5.59 -0.63
C ILE A 53 -1.62 5.00 0.12
N VAL A 54 -1.82 4.74 1.41
CA VAL A 54 -0.86 4.06 2.27
C VAL A 54 -1.46 2.71 2.63
N ALA A 55 -0.71 1.64 2.41
CA ALA A 55 -1.07 0.29 2.78
C ALA A 55 0.00 -0.37 3.64
N LYS A 56 -0.41 -1.36 4.44
CA LYS A 56 0.46 -2.21 5.25
C LYS A 56 0.20 -3.68 4.94
N ARG A 57 1.18 -4.55 5.12
CA ARG A 57 0.98 -6.01 5.15
C ARG A 57 1.80 -6.67 6.26
N PRO A 58 1.31 -7.78 6.85
CA PRO A 58 2.06 -8.51 7.86
C PRO A 58 3.28 -9.19 7.25
N LEU A 59 4.46 -8.90 7.80
CA LEU A 59 5.72 -9.48 7.34
C LEU A 59 5.86 -10.87 7.97
N THR A 60 5.23 -11.86 7.35
CA THR A 60 5.27 -13.24 7.84
C THR A 60 6.70 -13.80 7.82
N ARG A 61 6.99 -14.78 8.69
CA ARG A 61 8.31 -15.43 8.78
C ARG A 61 8.81 -15.97 7.43
N THR A 62 7.89 -16.38 6.55
CA THR A 62 8.19 -16.85 5.19
C THR A 62 8.77 -15.73 4.32
N THR A 63 8.17 -14.54 4.35
CA THR A 63 8.65 -13.35 3.60
C THR A 63 9.98 -12.84 4.16
N ARG A 64 10.20 -12.94 5.46
CA ARG A 64 11.49 -12.60 6.10
C ARG A 64 12.62 -13.50 5.62
N ARG A 65 12.38 -14.82 5.55
CA ARG A 65 13.35 -15.81 5.06
C ARG A 65 13.70 -15.63 3.58
N LEU A 66 12.77 -15.14 2.76
CA LEU A 66 13.03 -14.83 1.34
C LEU A 66 13.94 -13.61 1.16
N ARG A 67 13.96 -12.66 2.11
CA ARG A 67 14.86 -11.49 2.08
C ARG A 67 16.28 -11.79 2.58
N ASP A 68 16.45 -12.85 3.37
CA ASP A 68 17.76 -13.30 3.88
C ASP A 68 18.52 -14.22 2.90
N LEU A 69 17.99 -14.45 1.69
CA LEU A 69 18.73 -15.13 0.63
C LEU A 69 19.51 -14.10 -0.20
N PRO A 70 20.86 -14.23 -0.28
CA PRO A 70 21.73 -13.32 -1.03
C PRO A 70 21.57 -13.44 -2.56
#